data_AF-A0A7C7THS1-F1
#
_entry.id   AF-A0A7C7THS1-F1
#
_cell.length_a   1.000
_cell.length_b   1.000
_cell.length_c   1.000
_cell.angle_alpha   90.00
_cell.angle_beta   90.00
_cell.angle_gamma   90.00
#
_symmetry.space_group_name_H-M   'P 1'
#
loop_
_entity.id
_entity.type
_entity.pdbx_description
1 polymer ?
#
loop_
_entity_poly.entity_id
_entity_poly.type
_entity_poly.pdbx_seq_one_letter_code
_entity_poly.pdbx_strand_id
1 'polypeptide(L)'
;MPATDDLTYPVSLTPPDISAYRAGNTGVEYVHQFDSGKPGAHVMVSAVVHGNELCGAIAVDHLLQNGVRPLQGKLTLAFMNVVAYHSF
;
A
#
# COMPACT_ATOMS: atom_id res chain seq x y z
N MET A 1 -8.74 -9.56 35.15
CA MET A 1 -9.19 -9.20 33.79
C MET A 1 -9.17 -7.69 33.72
N PRO A 2 -8.50 -7.06 32.74
CA PRO A 2 -8.60 -5.62 32.56
C PRO A 2 -10.07 -5.24 32.31
N ALA A 3 -10.48 -4.08 32.80
CA ALA A 3 -11.83 -3.56 32.56
C ALA A 3 -11.99 -3.19 31.08
N THR A 4 -13.21 -3.15 30.57
CA THR A 4 -13.49 -2.86 29.14
C THR A 4 -12.92 -1.54 28.64
N ASP A 5 -12.69 -0.56 29.54
CA ASP A 5 -12.07 0.73 29.22
C ASP A 5 -10.55 0.67 29.02
N ASP A 6 -9.86 -0.37 29.52
CA ASP A 6 -8.41 -0.58 29.37
C ASP A 6 -8.01 -1.11 27.98
N LEU A 7 -8.97 -1.42 27.11
CA LEU A 7 -8.73 -2.00 25.78
C LEU A 7 -8.82 -0.97 24.64
N THR A 8 -9.02 0.31 24.96
CA THR A 8 -9.06 1.38 23.96
C THR A 8 -7.65 1.80 23.59
N TYR A 9 -7.08 1.20 22.54
CA TYR A 9 -5.82 1.62 21.95
C TYR A 9 -6.08 2.58 20.78
N PRO A 10 -5.97 3.91 20.97
CA PRO A 10 -6.22 4.85 19.90
C PRO A 10 -5.20 4.66 18.77
N VAL A 11 -5.68 4.65 17.52
CA VAL A 11 -4.82 4.64 16.35
C VAL A 11 -4.31 6.06 16.09
N SER A 12 -3.03 6.30 16.36
CA SER A 12 -2.36 7.60 16.14
C SER A 12 -1.76 7.74 14.73
N LEU A 13 -2.33 7.07 13.74
CA LEU A 13 -1.88 7.09 12.34
C LEU A 13 -2.96 7.72 11.45
N THR A 14 -2.54 8.52 10.48
CA THR A 14 -3.45 9.09 9.47
C THR A 14 -3.43 8.20 8.21
N PRO A 15 -4.60 7.75 7.71
CA PRO A 15 -4.67 7.02 6.44
C PRO A 15 -4.26 7.93 5.27
N PRO A 16 -3.37 7.49 4.36
CA PRO A 16 -3.09 8.25 3.14
C PRO A 16 -4.28 8.23 2.18
N ASP A 17 -4.42 9.26 1.34
CA ASP A 17 -5.36 9.22 0.22
C ASP A 17 -4.83 8.34 -0.90
N ILE A 18 -5.33 7.10 -0.99
CA ILE A 18 -4.91 6.17 -2.04
C ILE A 18 -5.63 6.40 -3.37
N SER A 19 -6.64 7.28 -3.43
CA SER A 19 -7.42 7.53 -4.66
C SER A 19 -6.56 8.12 -5.79
N ALA A 20 -5.49 8.84 -5.44
CA ALA A 20 -4.47 9.32 -6.36
C ALA A 20 -3.78 8.19 -7.16
N TYR A 21 -3.78 6.96 -6.62
CA TYR A 21 -3.14 5.80 -7.23
C TYR A 21 -4.10 4.89 -7.99
N ARG A 22 -5.38 5.27 -8.11
CA ARG A 22 -6.40 4.47 -8.80
C ARG A 22 -5.99 4.12 -10.23
N ALA A 23 -5.48 5.10 -10.96
CA ALA A 23 -4.93 4.90 -12.30
C ALA A 23 -3.57 4.20 -12.22
N GLY A 24 -3.59 2.87 -12.15
CA GLY A 24 -2.39 2.03 -12.29
C GLY A 24 -1.80 2.08 -13.70
N ASN A 25 -0.57 1.58 -13.86
CA ASN A 25 0.11 1.50 -15.16
C ASN A 25 0.14 0.09 -15.76
N THR A 26 -0.57 -0.85 -15.14
CA THR A 26 -0.61 -2.27 -15.53
C THR A 26 -1.92 -2.67 -16.21
N GLY A 27 -2.89 -1.76 -16.31
CA GLY A 27 -4.27 -2.08 -16.71
C GLY A 27 -5.15 -2.58 -15.56
N VAL A 28 -4.59 -2.76 -14.36
CA VAL A 28 -5.32 -3.05 -13.13
C VAL A 28 -5.30 -1.81 -12.24
N GLU A 29 -6.48 -1.37 -11.76
CA GLU A 29 -6.57 -0.22 -10.87
C GLU A 29 -5.73 -0.45 -9.59
N TYR A 30 -5.10 0.61 -9.08
CA TYR A 30 -4.28 0.59 -7.87
C TYR A 30 -3.02 -0.31 -7.89
N VAL A 31 -2.67 -0.87 -9.06
CA VAL A 31 -1.46 -1.67 -9.24
C VAL A 31 -0.46 -0.94 -10.13
N HIS A 32 0.71 -0.64 -9.57
CA HIS A 32 1.80 0.08 -10.21
C HIS A 32 3.02 -0.82 -10.34
N GLN A 33 3.52 -1.01 -11.55
CA GLN A 33 4.72 -1.81 -11.82
C GLN A 33 5.81 -0.94 -12.45
N PHE A 34 7.04 -1.13 -11.98
CA PHE A 34 8.23 -0.48 -12.53
C PHE A 34 9.24 -1.54 -12.93
N ASP A 35 9.76 -1.43 -14.15
CA ASP A 35 10.78 -2.33 -14.70
C ASP A 35 12.11 -1.57 -14.82
N SER A 36 13.19 -2.17 -14.32
CA SER A 36 14.55 -1.63 -14.45
C SER A 36 15.17 -1.87 -15.83
N GLY A 37 14.59 -2.76 -16.64
CA GLY A 37 15.14 -3.23 -17.91
C GLY A 37 16.36 -4.16 -17.75
N LYS A 38 16.77 -4.48 -16.52
CA LYS A 38 17.90 -5.39 -16.23
C LYS A 38 17.37 -6.72 -15.69
N PRO A 39 17.96 -7.87 -16.05
CA PRO A 39 17.61 -9.16 -15.47
C PRO A 39 17.67 -9.12 -13.94
N GLY A 40 16.66 -9.69 -13.28
CA GLY A 40 16.55 -9.70 -11.82
C GLY A 40 15.20 -10.22 -11.35
N ALA A 41 15.03 -10.29 -10.03
CA ALA A 41 13.79 -10.76 -9.41
C ALA A 41 12.62 -9.79 -9.67
N HIS A 42 11.40 -10.32 -9.68
CA HIS A 42 10.19 -9.52 -9.61
C HIS A 42 9.66 -9.56 -8.18
N VAL A 43 9.66 -8.42 -7.50
CA VAL A 43 9.15 -8.27 -6.14
C VAL A 43 7.83 -7.51 -6.17
N MET A 44 6.86 -7.95 -5.37
CA MET A 44 5.61 -7.24 -5.13
C MET A 44 5.52 -6.86 -3.64
N VAL A 45 5.13 -5.62 -3.39
CA VAL A 45 4.72 -5.13 -2.07
C VAL A 45 3.23 -4.79 -2.14
N SER A 46 2.42 -5.53 -1.38
CA SER A 46 0.98 -5.32 -1.28
C SER A 46 0.62 -4.68 0.05
N ALA A 47 -0.34 -3.76 0.03
CA ALA A 47 -0.93 -3.15 1.21
C ALA A 47 -2.47 -3.27 1.19
N VAL A 48 -3.10 -2.94 2.32
CA VAL A 48 -4.55 -2.90 2.51
C VAL A 48 -5.25 -4.20 2.13
N VAL A 49 -4.69 -5.35 2.54
CA VAL A 49 -5.41 -6.63 2.46
C VAL A 49 -6.64 -6.57 3.37
N HIS A 50 -6.45 -6.06 4.60
CA HIS A 50 -7.52 -5.55 5.45
C HIS A 50 -7.57 -4.01 5.36
N GLY A 51 -8.78 -3.45 5.35
CA GLY A 51 -9.00 -2.02 5.11
C GLY A 51 -8.45 -1.09 6.20
N ASN A 52 -8.29 -1.57 7.44
CA ASN A 52 -7.86 -0.78 8.59
C ASN A 52 -6.37 -0.98 8.95
N GLU A 53 -5.58 -1.69 8.15
CA GLU A 53 -4.14 -1.92 8.39
C GLU A 53 -3.28 -0.81 7.73
N LEU A 54 -3.19 0.33 8.39
CA LEU A 54 -2.67 1.58 7.80
C LEU A 54 -1.17 1.59 7.49
N CYS A 55 -0.34 0.88 8.26
CA CYS A 55 1.13 0.94 8.10
C CYS A 55 1.59 0.55 6.69
N GLY A 56 0.96 -0.48 6.10
CA GLY A 56 1.26 -0.89 4.73
C GLY A 56 0.84 0.17 3.71
N ALA A 57 -0.33 0.80 3.91
CA ALA A 57 -0.82 1.86 3.02
C ALA A 57 0.13 3.05 3.02
N ILE A 58 0.57 3.49 4.20
CA ILE A 58 1.52 4.59 4.40
C ILE A 58 2.86 4.27 3.72
N ALA A 59 3.37 3.04 3.90
CA ALA A 59 4.63 2.64 3.29
C ALA A 59 4.55 2.65 1.76
N VAL A 60 3.50 2.09 1.17
CA VAL A 60 3.33 2.05 -0.29
C VAL A 60 3.10 3.45 -0.87
N ASP A 61 2.28 4.27 -0.22
CA ASP A 61 2.09 5.70 -0.56
C ASP A 61 3.44 6.43 -0.59
N HIS A 62 4.24 6.29 0.47
CA HIS A 62 5.56 6.92 0.53
C HIS A 62 6.49 6.48 -0.62
N LEU A 63 6.52 5.19 -0.96
CA LEU A 63 7.33 4.68 -2.07
C LEU A 63 6.88 5.25 -3.43
N LEU A 64 5.57 5.40 -3.63
CA LEU A 64 4.99 5.96 -4.86
C LEU A 64 5.27 7.46 -4.96
N GLN A 65 5.05 8.23 -3.89
CA GLN A 65 5.33 9.68 -3.86
C GLN A 65 6.81 9.99 -4.15
N ASN A 66 7.72 9.15 -3.65
CA ASN A 66 9.16 9.31 -3.86
C ASN A 66 9.67 8.67 -5.17
N GLY A 67 8.76 8.13 -5.99
CA GLY A 67 9.12 7.58 -7.29
C GLY A 67 10.13 6.44 -7.22
N VAL A 68 10.07 5.59 -6.18
CA VAL A 68 11.02 4.48 -5.99
C VAL A 68 11.00 3.54 -7.20
N ARG A 69 12.19 3.10 -7.63
CA ARG A 69 12.40 2.20 -8.78
C ARG A 69 13.34 1.05 -8.41
N PRO A 70 13.14 -0.15 -8.99
CA PRO A 70 14.07 -1.26 -8.79
C PRO A 70 15.41 -0.99 -9.47
N LEU A 71 16.51 -1.42 -8.84
CA LEU A 71 17.85 -1.36 -9.44
C LEU A 71 18.07 -2.47 -10.49
N GLN A 72 17.45 -3.64 -10.27
CA GLN A 72 17.44 -4.81 -11.14
C GLN A 72 16.07 -5.50 -11.02
N GLY A 73 15.60 -6.14 -12.10
CA GLY A 73 14.30 -6.79 -12.15
C GLY A 73 13.12 -5.80 -12.13
N LYS A 74 12.04 -6.17 -11.45
CA LYS A 74 10.76 -5.44 -11.43
C LYS A 74 10.25 -5.24 -10.00
N LEU A 75 9.58 -4.12 -9.78
CA LEU A 75 8.88 -3.80 -8.53
C LEU A 75 7.42 -3.53 -8.83
N THR A 76 6.52 -4.26 -8.18
CA THR A 76 5.08 -3.97 -8.17
C THR A 76 4.69 -3.45 -6.79
N LEU A 77 3.97 -2.33 -6.76
CA LEU A 77 3.36 -1.72 -5.59
C LEU A 77 1.85 -1.74 -5.77
N ALA A 78 1.10 -2.28 -4.80
CA ALA A 78 -0.33 -2.51 -4.95
C ALA A 78 -1.14 -2.23 -3.68
N PHE A 79 -2.33 -1.67 -3.86
CA PHE A 79 -3.38 -1.60 -2.84
C PHE A 79 -4.47 -2.64 -3.18
N MET A 80 -4.74 -3.58 -2.27
CA MET A 80 -5.51 -4.79 -2.57
C MET A 80 -7.02 -4.62 -2.36
N ASN A 81 -7.47 -4.37 -1.12
CA ASN A 81 -8.88 -4.29 -0.76
C ASN A 81 -9.33 -2.84 -0.57
N VAL A 82 -9.32 -2.11 -1.68
CA VAL A 82 -9.57 -0.65 -1.69
C VAL A 82 -10.98 -0.28 -1.22
N VAL A 83 -11.99 -1.11 -1.51
CA VAL A 83 -13.36 -0.89 -1.02
C VAL A 83 -13.41 -0.97 0.50
N ALA A 84 -12.74 -1.97 1.11
CA ALA A 84 -12.66 -2.06 2.56
C ALA A 84 -11.87 -0.87 3.14
N TYR A 85 -10.76 -0.48 2.52
CA TYR A 85 -9.98 0.69 2.96
C TYR A 85 -10.82 1.96 3.04
N HIS A 86 -11.64 2.22 2.02
CA HIS A 86 -12.54 3.38 2.00
C HIS A 86 -13.76 3.28 2.92
N SER A 87 -13.96 2.14 3.59
CA SER A 87 -15.09 1.91 4.50
C SER A 87 -14.76 2.13 5.97
N PHE A 88 -13.50 2.44 6.31
CA PHE A 88 -13.02 2.79 7.65
C PHE A 88 -12.75 4.30 7.74
#